data_AF-A0A7S4B4J0-F1
#
_entry.id   AF-A0A7S4B4J0-F1
#
_cell.length_a   1.000
_cell.length_b   1.000
_cell.length_c   1.000
_cell.angle_alpha   90.00
_cell.angle_beta   90.00
_cell.angle_gamma   90.00
#
_symmetry.space_group_name_H-M   'P 1'
#
loop_
_entity.id
_entity.type
_entity.pdbx_description
1 polymer ?
#
loop_
_entity_poly.entity_id
_entity_poly.type
_entity_poly.pdbx_seq_one_letter_code
_entity_poly.pdbx_strand_id
1 'polypeptide(L)'
;MREGRPEYLQPRRSIAHCALVVGFCLQDQRVGLTVGILTVSDRAAAGIYSDLSGPEVRQALEAFSTGLGAASWDLTISRSCTVADDSAQICAVLREWSDSSMTAAACNLVLTTGGTGLSPRDVTPEATLAVVDRVVPGIPELLLREAVKVEPLAALSRAAAGVRGRTLIVNLPGRPAAVKQNLSVLLPLLGFALLELQD
;
A
#
# COMPACT_ATOMS: atom_id res chain seq x y z
N MET A 1 -32.70 33.25 13.78
CA MET A 1 -32.51 31.82 14.12
C MET A 1 -31.65 31.21 13.02
N ARG A 2 -30.46 30.69 13.38
CA ARG A 2 -29.54 30.07 12.43
C ARG A 2 -29.95 28.60 12.31
N GLU A 3 -30.44 28.18 11.15
CA GLU A 3 -30.56 26.76 10.82
C GLU A 3 -29.15 26.16 10.80
N GLY A 4 -28.91 25.17 11.66
CA GLY A 4 -27.65 24.44 11.71
C GLY A 4 -27.46 23.65 10.42
N ARG A 5 -26.27 23.74 9.81
CA ARG A 5 -25.91 22.90 8.67
C ARG A 5 -26.00 21.41 9.07
N PRO A 6 -26.40 20.51 8.15
CA PRO A 6 -26.35 19.07 8.37
C PRO A 6 -24.98 18.62 8.91
N GLU A 7 -24.97 17.67 9.84
CA GLU A 7 -23.78 17.24 10.58
C GLU A 7 -22.62 16.73 9.68
N TYR A 8 -22.94 16.19 8.50
CA TYR A 8 -21.98 15.79 7.45
C TYR A 8 -21.17 16.98 6.84
N LEU A 9 -21.64 18.22 6.99
CA LEU A 9 -20.97 19.42 6.47
C LEU A 9 -20.01 20.08 7.48
N GLN A 10 -19.72 19.47 8.63
CA GLN A 10 -18.76 19.99 9.61
C GLN A 10 -17.32 19.55 9.26
N PRO A 11 -16.34 20.48 9.18
CA PRO A 11 -14.97 20.16 8.78
C PRO A 11 -14.17 19.59 9.96
N ARG A 12 -14.28 18.28 10.19
CA ARG A 12 -13.31 17.51 11.00
C ARG A 12 -13.07 16.14 10.37
N ARG A 13 -12.46 16.11 9.19
CA ARG A 13 -12.08 14.86 8.50
C ARG A 13 -10.74 14.35 9.04
N SER A 14 -10.78 13.68 10.19
CA SER A 14 -9.64 12.86 10.64
C SER A 14 -9.60 11.54 9.84
N ILE A 15 -8.45 10.86 9.81
CA ILE A 15 -8.33 9.51 9.20
C ILE A 15 -9.37 8.55 9.80
N ALA A 16 -9.64 8.66 11.11
CA ALA A 16 -10.65 7.89 11.80
C ALA A 16 -12.08 8.18 11.31
N HIS A 17 -12.39 9.43 10.96
CA HIS A 17 -13.68 9.80 10.37
C HIS A 17 -13.81 9.25 8.94
N CYS A 18 -12.76 9.31 8.12
CA CYS A 18 -12.76 8.65 6.80
C CYS A 18 -12.99 7.15 6.94
N ALA A 19 -12.31 6.48 7.86
CA ALA A 19 -12.48 5.04 8.13
C ALA A 19 -13.92 4.68 8.52
N LEU A 20 -14.56 5.52 9.33
CA LEU A 20 -15.97 5.36 9.71
C LEU A 20 -16.92 5.53 8.52
N VAL A 21 -16.67 6.52 7.65
CA VAL A 21 -17.49 6.75 6.45
C VAL A 21 -17.27 5.64 5.42
N VAL A 22 -16.04 5.15 5.21
CA VAL A 22 -15.75 3.94 4.42
C VAL A 22 -16.56 2.78 4.98
N GLY A 23 -16.43 2.54 6.29
CA GLY A 23 -17.07 1.44 6.98
C GLY A 23 -18.58 1.46 6.76
N PHE A 24 -19.21 2.64 6.76
CA PHE A 24 -20.63 2.81 6.47
C PHE A 24 -20.99 2.59 4.99
N CYS A 25 -20.21 3.14 4.04
CA CYS A 25 -20.43 2.94 2.61
C CYS A 25 -20.26 1.47 2.17
N LEU A 26 -19.39 0.72 2.86
CA LEU A 26 -19.09 -0.68 2.58
C LEU A 26 -20.01 -1.68 3.31
N GLN A 27 -21.03 -1.23 4.04
CA GLN A 27 -21.91 -2.12 4.82
C GLN A 27 -22.68 -3.13 3.96
N ASP A 28 -22.83 -2.88 2.66
CA ASP A 28 -23.61 -3.72 1.73
C ASP A 28 -22.81 -4.24 0.52
N GLN A 29 -21.51 -3.96 0.43
CA GLN A 29 -20.65 -4.38 -0.69
C GLN A 29 -19.39 -5.09 -0.18
N ARG A 30 -19.18 -6.34 -0.63
CA ARG A 30 -17.92 -7.06 -0.41
C ARG A 30 -16.90 -6.60 -1.44
N VAL A 31 -15.87 -5.89 -1.00
CA VAL A 31 -14.76 -5.47 -1.87
C VAL A 31 -13.71 -6.58 -1.89
N GLY A 32 -13.52 -7.18 -3.06
CA GLY A 32 -12.42 -8.10 -3.30
C GLY A 32 -11.09 -7.38 -3.22
N LEU A 33 -10.19 -7.85 -2.34
CA LEU A 33 -8.86 -7.27 -2.14
C LEU A 33 -7.81 -8.32 -2.50
N THR A 34 -7.31 -8.28 -3.72
CA THR A 34 -6.29 -9.21 -4.22
C THR A 34 -4.92 -8.53 -4.15
N VAL A 35 -4.10 -8.96 -3.19
CA VAL A 35 -2.85 -8.29 -2.82
C VAL A 35 -1.62 -9.08 -3.29
N GLY A 36 -0.66 -8.36 -3.87
CA GLY A 36 0.70 -8.81 -4.10
C GLY A 36 1.67 -8.16 -3.11
N ILE A 37 2.58 -8.95 -2.52
CA ILE A 37 3.60 -8.48 -1.58
C ILE A 37 4.99 -8.70 -2.19
N LEU A 38 5.70 -7.62 -2.50
CA LEU A 38 7.03 -7.67 -3.11
C LEU A 38 8.10 -7.18 -2.13
N THR A 39 8.93 -8.10 -1.65
CA THR A 39 10.11 -7.72 -0.86
C THR A 39 11.28 -7.42 -1.79
N VAL A 40 11.87 -6.24 -1.67
CA VAL A 40 13.05 -5.82 -2.44
C VAL A 40 14.23 -5.70 -1.49
N SER A 41 15.19 -6.61 -1.63
CA SER A 41 16.39 -6.65 -0.79
C SER A 41 17.43 -7.62 -1.36
N ASP A 42 18.56 -7.10 -1.82
CA ASP A 42 19.72 -7.87 -2.31
C ASP A 42 20.09 -9.02 -1.35
N ARG A 43 20.16 -8.72 -0.05
CA ARG A 43 20.58 -9.68 0.98
C ARG A 43 19.52 -10.75 1.26
N ALA A 44 18.23 -10.42 1.13
CA ALA A 44 17.15 -11.39 1.30
C ALA A 44 17.05 -12.30 0.08
N ALA A 45 17.15 -11.73 -1.13
CA ALA A 45 17.18 -12.46 -2.38
C ALA A 45 18.38 -13.42 -2.46
N ALA A 46 19.54 -13.02 -1.92
CA ALA A 46 20.73 -13.86 -1.82
C ALA A 46 20.68 -14.91 -0.67
N GLY A 47 19.62 -14.93 0.14
CA GLY A 47 19.47 -15.86 1.28
C GLY A 47 20.40 -15.55 2.46
N ILE A 48 21.01 -14.36 2.51
CA ILE A 48 21.91 -13.94 3.60
C ILE A 48 21.11 -13.72 4.89
N TYR A 49 19.88 -13.25 4.78
CA TYR A 49 18.91 -13.27 5.88
C TYR A 49 17.50 -13.56 5.38
N SER A 50 16.64 -13.98 6.31
CA SER A 50 15.21 -14.14 6.06
C SER A 50 14.51 -12.79 5.94
N ASP A 51 13.58 -12.68 4.99
CA ASP A 51 12.64 -11.57 4.92
C ASP A 51 11.76 -11.53 6.18
N LEU A 52 11.79 -10.41 6.89
CA LEU A 52 10.95 -10.14 8.05
C LEU A 52 9.83 -9.14 7.75
N SER A 53 9.95 -8.37 6.66
CA SER A 53 9.05 -7.27 6.34
C SER A 53 7.87 -7.76 5.50
N GLY A 54 8.07 -8.68 4.56
CA GLY A 54 6.97 -9.32 3.83
C GLY A 54 5.97 -10.02 4.76
N PRO A 55 6.43 -10.83 5.74
CA PRO A 55 5.54 -11.40 6.77
C PRO A 55 4.79 -10.35 7.60
N GLU A 56 5.42 -9.22 7.94
CA GLU A 56 4.75 -8.13 8.67
C GLU A 56 3.64 -7.47 7.83
N VAL A 57 3.87 -7.28 6.52
CA VAL A 57 2.81 -6.80 5.60
C VAL A 57 1.61 -7.73 5.62
N ARG A 58 1.86 -9.05 5.48
CA ARG A 58 0.81 -10.07 5.54
C ARG A 58 0.04 -10.01 6.85
N GLN A 59 0.74 -10.00 7.98
CA GLN A 59 0.11 -9.99 9.30
C GLN A 59 -0.74 -8.72 9.50
N ALA A 60 -0.27 -7.56 9.06
CA ALA A 60 -1.02 -6.31 9.16
C ALA A 60 -2.29 -6.32 8.29
N LEU A 61 -2.23 -6.88 7.08
CA LEU A 61 -3.40 -7.05 6.21
C LEU A 61 -4.42 -8.01 6.83
N GLU A 62 -3.97 -9.16 7.32
CA GLU A 62 -4.83 -10.16 7.99
C GLU A 62 -5.49 -9.58 9.25
N ALA A 63 -4.73 -8.85 10.07
CA ALA A 63 -5.26 -8.16 11.25
C ALA A 63 -6.29 -7.07 10.88
N PHE A 64 -6.09 -6.35 9.78
CA PHE A 64 -7.06 -5.37 9.31
C PHE A 64 -8.34 -6.03 8.78
N SER A 65 -8.21 -7.14 8.05
CA SER A 65 -9.35 -7.91 7.54
C SER A 65 -10.22 -8.52 8.64
N THR A 66 -9.69 -8.67 9.86
CA THR A 66 -10.43 -9.21 11.02
C THR A 66 -10.92 -8.12 11.98
N GLY A 67 -10.49 -6.87 11.79
CA GLY A 67 -10.82 -5.72 12.65
C GLY A 67 -12.10 -4.96 12.25
N LEU A 68 -12.17 -3.69 12.63
CA LEU A 68 -13.26 -2.75 12.26
C LEU A 68 -13.34 -2.61 10.72
N GLY A 69 -14.17 -3.45 10.10
CA GLY A 69 -14.28 -3.58 8.64
C GLY A 69 -14.39 -5.02 8.13
N ALA A 70 -14.21 -6.04 8.99
CA ALA A 70 -14.18 -7.45 8.62
C ALA A 70 -15.39 -7.97 7.83
N ALA A 71 -16.54 -7.31 7.92
CA ALA A 71 -17.74 -7.69 7.16
C ALA A 71 -17.68 -7.30 5.67
N SER A 72 -16.73 -6.45 5.26
CA SER A 72 -16.74 -5.75 3.97
C SER A 72 -15.60 -6.10 3.01
N TRP A 73 -14.61 -6.87 3.46
CA TRP A 73 -13.40 -7.15 2.68
C TRP A 73 -13.19 -8.64 2.45
N ASP A 74 -12.98 -9.04 1.20
CA ASP A 74 -12.53 -10.39 0.84
C ASP A 74 -11.04 -10.34 0.49
N LEU A 75 -10.18 -10.47 1.52
CA LEU A 75 -8.73 -10.39 1.39
C LEU A 75 -8.16 -11.70 0.83
N THR A 76 -7.49 -11.61 -0.31
CA THR A 76 -6.71 -12.69 -0.91
C THR A 76 -5.28 -12.21 -1.14
N ILE A 77 -4.30 -12.81 -0.47
CA ILE A 77 -2.89 -12.61 -0.78
C ILE A 77 -2.53 -13.56 -1.93
N SER A 78 -2.61 -13.07 -3.16
CA SER A 78 -2.46 -13.86 -4.40
C SER A 78 -1.00 -14.20 -4.71
N ARG A 79 -0.09 -13.28 -4.38
CA ARG A 79 1.33 -13.38 -4.73
C ARG A 79 2.21 -12.82 -3.62
N SER A 80 3.36 -13.45 -3.42
CA SER A 80 4.42 -12.94 -2.56
C SER A 80 5.76 -13.45 -3.09
N CYS A 81 6.73 -12.56 -3.27
CA CYS A 81 8.09 -12.97 -3.61
C CYS A 81 9.13 -11.96 -3.10
N THR A 82 10.40 -12.36 -3.20
CA THR A 82 11.55 -11.53 -2.87
C THR A 82 12.42 -11.39 -4.11
N VAL A 83 12.84 -10.16 -4.41
CA VAL A 83 13.75 -9.84 -5.53
C VAL A 83 14.93 -9.02 -5.02
N ALA A 84 16.00 -9.01 -5.82
CA ALA A 84 17.15 -8.15 -5.56
C ALA A 84 16.80 -6.68 -5.82
N ASP A 85 17.66 -5.76 -5.39
CA ASP A 85 17.55 -4.33 -5.68
C ASP A 85 17.94 -4.06 -7.15
N ASP A 86 17.15 -4.60 -8.07
CA ASP A 86 17.31 -4.54 -9.51
C ASP A 86 16.05 -3.99 -10.17
N SER A 87 16.21 -2.86 -10.87
CA SER A 87 15.09 -2.13 -11.46
C SER A 87 14.31 -2.97 -12.48
N ALA A 88 14.99 -3.81 -13.28
CA ALA A 88 14.33 -4.62 -14.30
C ALA A 88 13.49 -5.74 -13.66
N GLN A 89 14.01 -6.40 -12.62
CA GLN A 89 13.26 -7.41 -11.86
C GLN A 89 12.02 -6.81 -11.18
N ILE A 90 12.19 -5.66 -10.51
CA ILE A 90 11.07 -4.98 -9.84
C ILE A 90 10.01 -4.59 -10.87
N CYS A 91 10.40 -3.96 -11.99
CA CYS A 91 9.47 -3.58 -13.06
C CYS A 91 8.72 -4.78 -13.65
N ALA A 92 9.41 -5.89 -13.87
CA ALA A 92 8.81 -7.10 -14.42
C ALA A 92 7.72 -7.65 -13.49
N VAL A 93 8.02 -7.79 -12.19
CA VAL A 93 7.07 -8.27 -11.18
C VAL A 93 5.88 -7.33 -11.06
N LEU A 94 6.11 -6.01 -10.98
CA LEU A 94 5.03 -5.03 -10.87
C LEU A 94 4.09 -5.08 -12.09
N ARG A 95 4.63 -5.19 -13.31
CA ARG A 95 3.80 -5.33 -14.53
C ARG A 95 3.02 -6.64 -14.53
N GLU A 96 3.70 -7.76 -14.29
CA GLU A 96 3.07 -9.09 -14.27
C GLU A 96 1.92 -9.16 -13.27
N TRP A 97 2.09 -8.59 -12.08
CA TRP A 97 1.07 -8.66 -11.03
C TRP A 97 -0.07 -7.69 -11.24
N SER A 98 0.13 -6.59 -11.96
CA SER A 98 -0.92 -5.60 -12.25
C SER A 98 -1.71 -5.88 -13.51
N ASP A 99 -1.11 -6.51 -14.52
CA ASP A 99 -1.71 -6.64 -15.85
C ASP A 99 -2.60 -7.89 -15.95
N SER A 100 -3.91 -7.68 -16.07
CA SER A 100 -4.89 -8.77 -16.24
C SER A 100 -4.72 -9.57 -17.53
N SER A 101 -4.05 -9.01 -18.53
CA SER A 101 -3.65 -9.73 -19.75
C SER A 101 -2.50 -10.72 -19.51
N MET A 102 -1.71 -10.51 -18.47
CA MET A 102 -0.56 -11.36 -18.13
C MET A 102 -0.92 -12.44 -17.10
N THR A 103 -1.93 -12.19 -16.26
CA THR A 103 -2.36 -13.14 -15.23
C THR A 103 -3.86 -13.09 -14.98
N ALA A 104 -4.48 -14.27 -14.87
CA ALA A 104 -5.90 -14.40 -14.53
C ALA A 104 -6.22 -13.95 -13.08
N ALA A 105 -5.18 -13.77 -12.25
CA ALA A 105 -5.30 -13.35 -10.85
C ALA A 105 -4.52 -12.04 -10.59
N ALA A 106 -4.74 -11.03 -11.45
CA ALA A 106 -4.12 -9.72 -11.30
C ALA A 106 -4.49 -9.10 -9.95
N CYS A 107 -3.49 -8.50 -9.31
CA CYS A 107 -3.65 -7.84 -8.02
C CYS A 107 -4.31 -6.48 -8.25
N ASN A 108 -5.21 -6.08 -7.34
CA ASN A 108 -5.71 -4.70 -7.30
C ASN A 108 -4.91 -3.83 -6.31
N LEU A 109 -4.07 -4.46 -5.47
CA LEU A 109 -3.10 -3.79 -4.63
C LEU A 109 -1.74 -4.52 -4.70
N VAL A 110 -0.66 -3.77 -4.91
CA VAL A 110 0.72 -4.28 -4.75
C VAL A 110 1.44 -3.42 -3.72
N LEU A 111 1.95 -4.08 -2.69
CA LEU A 111 2.75 -3.45 -1.64
C LEU A 111 4.19 -3.93 -1.78
N THR A 112 5.10 -3.01 -2.02
CA THR A 112 6.54 -3.32 -1.99
C THR A 112 7.11 -2.99 -0.62
N THR A 113 8.16 -3.68 -0.19
CA THR A 113 8.91 -3.36 1.03
C THR A 113 10.41 -3.40 0.76
N GLY A 114 11.09 -2.28 1.02
CA GLY A 114 12.54 -2.15 0.81
C GLY A 114 12.92 -1.40 -0.48
N GLY A 115 14.22 -1.09 -0.60
CA GLY A 115 14.77 -0.37 -1.75
C GLY A 115 14.34 1.10 -1.89
N THR A 116 13.86 1.74 -0.81
CA THR A 116 13.37 3.14 -0.81
C THR A 116 14.30 4.15 -0.12
N GLY A 117 15.48 3.72 0.33
CA GLY A 117 16.45 4.58 1.03
C GLY A 117 17.33 5.40 0.09
N LEU A 118 18.48 5.85 0.57
CA LEU A 118 19.46 6.63 -0.21
C LEU A 118 20.64 5.81 -0.75
N SER A 119 20.64 4.49 -0.56
CA SER A 119 21.68 3.64 -1.13
C SER A 119 21.67 3.74 -2.66
N PRO A 120 22.83 3.71 -3.34
CA PRO A 120 22.86 3.60 -4.81
C PRO A 120 22.14 2.36 -5.35
N ARG A 121 21.93 1.35 -4.50
CA ARG A 121 21.16 0.15 -4.82
C ARG A 121 19.66 0.35 -4.65
N ASP A 122 19.22 1.27 -3.79
CA ASP A 122 17.79 1.50 -3.56
C ASP A 122 17.14 2.07 -4.83
N VAL A 123 16.40 1.25 -5.59
CA VAL A 123 15.82 1.62 -6.90
C VAL A 123 14.31 1.37 -7.01
N THR A 124 13.66 0.97 -5.91
CA THR A 124 12.23 0.64 -5.90
C THR A 124 11.33 1.80 -6.33
N PRO A 125 11.55 3.06 -5.88
CA PRO A 125 10.73 4.18 -6.32
C PRO A 125 10.84 4.43 -7.82
N GLU A 126 12.05 4.42 -8.38
CA GLU A 126 12.29 4.62 -9.81
C GLU A 126 11.64 3.51 -10.65
N ALA A 127 11.77 2.26 -10.22
CA ALA A 127 11.12 1.13 -10.89
C ALA A 127 9.58 1.25 -10.82
N THR A 128 9.03 1.71 -9.69
CA THR A 128 7.60 1.93 -9.53
C THR A 128 7.09 3.04 -10.46
N LEU A 129 7.79 4.18 -10.50
CA LEU A 129 7.44 5.30 -11.36
C LEU A 129 7.55 4.96 -12.87
N ALA A 130 8.41 4.01 -13.24
CA ALA A 130 8.56 3.54 -14.61
C ALA A 130 7.43 2.60 -15.10
N VAL A 131 6.58 2.10 -14.21
CA VAL A 131 5.50 1.15 -14.58
C VAL A 131 4.09 1.68 -14.34
N VAL A 132 3.92 2.68 -13.49
CA VAL A 132 2.60 3.27 -13.21
C VAL A 132 2.14 4.15 -14.37
N ASP A 133 0.85 4.11 -14.66
CA ASP A 133 0.21 4.98 -15.66
C ASP A 133 -0.07 6.36 -15.07
N ARG A 134 -0.36 6.41 -13.76
CA ARG A 134 -0.69 7.63 -13.02
C ARG A 134 0.02 7.62 -11.68
N VAL A 135 0.77 8.68 -11.38
CA VAL A 135 1.43 8.84 -10.08
C VAL A 135 0.41 9.30 -9.03
N VAL A 136 0.49 8.75 -7.82
CA VAL A 136 -0.33 9.15 -6.66
C VAL A 136 0.58 9.75 -5.60
N PRO A 137 0.94 11.05 -5.70
CA PRO A 137 1.91 11.67 -4.79
C PRO A 137 1.39 11.83 -3.35
N GLY A 138 0.06 11.88 -3.16
CA GLY A 138 -0.54 12.10 -1.84
C GLY A 138 -0.34 10.95 -0.86
N ILE A 139 -0.21 9.70 -1.35
CA ILE A 139 0.03 8.53 -0.48
C ILE A 139 1.42 8.62 0.18
N PRO A 140 2.54 8.71 -0.56
CA PRO A 140 3.85 8.80 0.07
C PRO A 140 4.01 10.06 0.91
N GLU A 141 3.40 11.19 0.54
CA GLU A 141 3.41 12.41 1.36
C GLU A 141 2.73 12.18 2.72
N LEU A 142 1.54 11.58 2.74
CA LEU A 142 0.81 11.29 3.97
C LEU A 142 1.60 10.31 4.86
N LEU A 143 2.07 9.22 4.26
CA LEU A 143 2.86 8.20 4.95
C LEU A 143 4.13 8.79 5.56
N LEU A 144 4.85 9.63 4.79
CA LEU A 144 6.03 10.34 5.25
C LEU A 144 5.70 11.28 6.42
N ARG A 145 4.64 12.08 6.30
CA ARG A 145 4.20 13.03 7.33
C ARG A 145 3.89 12.34 8.66
N GLU A 146 3.31 11.15 8.64
CA GLU A 146 3.04 10.39 9.86
C GLU A 146 4.29 9.66 10.36
N ALA A 147 5.15 9.19 9.45
CA ALA A 147 6.41 8.53 9.80
C ALA A 147 7.38 9.45 10.56
N VAL A 148 7.58 10.68 10.07
CA VAL A 148 8.55 11.63 10.66
C VAL A 148 8.21 12.10 12.08
N LYS A 149 6.94 11.94 12.51
CA LYS A 149 6.54 12.23 13.90
C LYS A 149 7.13 11.25 14.90
N VAL A 150 7.48 10.05 14.44
CA VAL A 150 7.99 8.95 15.27
C VAL A 150 9.47 8.71 15.00
N GLU A 151 9.87 8.76 13.73
CA GLU A 151 11.24 8.50 13.27
C GLU A 151 11.69 9.63 12.33
N PRO A 152 12.48 10.62 12.81
CA PRO A 152 12.95 11.73 11.98
C PRO A 152 13.71 11.28 10.73
N LEU A 153 14.43 10.14 10.79
CA LEU A 153 15.15 9.60 9.64
C LEU A 153 14.23 9.11 8.51
N ALA A 154 12.92 8.96 8.77
CA ALA A 154 11.95 8.65 7.72
C ALA A 154 11.94 9.73 6.61
N ALA A 155 12.36 10.96 6.92
CA ALA A 155 12.54 12.05 5.96
C ALA A 155 13.45 11.71 4.76
N LEU A 156 14.30 10.69 4.89
CA LEU A 156 15.22 10.24 3.83
C LEU A 156 14.59 9.23 2.87
N SER A 157 13.35 8.78 3.14
CA SER A 157 12.64 7.85 2.27
C SER A 157 12.27 8.51 0.95
N ARG A 158 12.48 7.79 -0.15
CA ARG A 158 12.07 8.19 -1.51
C ARG A 158 10.84 7.43 -2.01
N ALA A 159 10.08 6.81 -1.10
CA ALA A 159 8.93 5.97 -1.45
C ALA A 159 7.99 6.65 -2.47
N ALA A 160 7.53 5.88 -3.46
CA ALA A 160 6.55 6.31 -4.44
C ALA A 160 5.25 5.51 -4.33
N ALA A 161 4.21 6.03 -4.95
CA ALA A 161 2.97 5.31 -5.18
C ALA A 161 2.35 5.73 -6.52
N GLY A 162 1.60 4.83 -7.13
CA GLY A 162 0.92 5.09 -8.39
C GLY A 162 -0.07 4.00 -8.75
N VAL A 163 -0.80 4.23 -9.83
CA VAL A 163 -1.79 3.31 -10.37
C VAL A 163 -1.31 2.79 -11.71
N ARG A 164 -1.40 1.47 -11.89
CA ARG A 164 -1.22 0.78 -13.19
C ARG A 164 -2.51 0.01 -13.50
N GLY A 165 -3.20 0.36 -14.57
CA GLY A 165 -4.53 -0.17 -14.88
C GLY A 165 -5.50 0.04 -13.72
N ARG A 166 -5.89 -1.06 -13.08
CA ARG A 166 -6.76 -1.10 -11.89
C ARG A 166 -6.01 -1.48 -10.61
N THR A 167 -4.69 -1.41 -10.63
CA THR A 167 -3.83 -1.81 -9.51
C THR A 167 -3.19 -0.59 -8.87
N LEU A 168 -3.41 -0.42 -7.57
CA LEU A 168 -2.66 0.53 -6.76
C LEU A 168 -1.31 -0.10 -6.35
N ILE A 169 -0.21 0.61 -6.58
CA ILE A 169 1.14 0.19 -6.17
C ILE A 169 1.65 1.20 -5.13
N VAL A 170 2.09 0.70 -3.97
CA VAL A 170 2.62 1.54 -2.88
C VAL A 170 3.94 0.98 -2.37
N ASN A 171 4.96 1.84 -2.29
CA ASN A 171 6.24 1.47 -1.70
C ASN A 171 6.26 1.69 -0.19
N LEU A 172 6.64 0.67 0.56
CA LEU A 172 6.83 0.71 2.01
C LEU A 172 8.32 0.63 2.35
N PRO A 173 8.75 1.18 3.50
CA PRO A 173 10.12 1.06 3.98
C PRO A 173 10.51 -0.40 4.25
N GLY A 174 11.80 -0.72 4.20
CA GLY A 174 12.28 -2.10 4.41
C GLY A 174 12.31 -2.61 5.85
N ARG A 175 12.01 -1.77 6.86
CA ARG A 175 12.04 -2.15 8.29
C ARG A 175 10.64 -2.60 8.76
N PRO A 176 10.47 -3.76 9.42
CA PRO A 176 9.15 -4.25 9.83
C PRO A 176 8.35 -3.26 10.68
N ALA A 177 9.00 -2.61 11.66
CA ALA A 177 8.34 -1.59 12.48
C ALA A 177 7.80 -0.40 11.66
N ALA A 178 8.55 0.02 10.63
CA ALA A 178 8.13 1.10 9.74
C ALA A 178 7.00 0.64 8.81
N VAL A 179 7.07 -0.58 8.29
CA VAL A 179 5.96 -1.20 7.52
C VAL A 179 4.68 -1.15 8.33
N LYS A 180 4.70 -1.65 9.57
CA LYS A 180 3.54 -1.66 10.46
C LYS A 180 2.94 -0.26 10.68
N GLN A 181 3.79 0.73 10.91
CA GLN A 181 3.36 2.12 11.07
C GLN A 181 2.74 2.70 9.78
N ASN A 182 3.34 2.42 8.63
CA ASN A 182 2.81 2.93 7.36
C ASN A 182 1.46 2.27 7.02
N LEU A 183 1.32 0.97 7.29
CA LEU A 183 0.07 0.25 7.07
C LEU A 183 -1.05 0.71 8.00
N SER A 184 -0.77 1.06 9.25
CA SER A 184 -1.82 1.59 10.15
C SER A 184 -2.43 2.91 9.65
N VAL A 185 -1.68 3.68 8.85
CA VAL A 185 -2.14 4.91 8.19
C VAL A 185 -2.80 4.61 6.85
N LEU A 186 -2.26 3.68 6.07
CA LEU A 186 -2.71 3.37 4.71
C LEU A 186 -4.03 2.59 4.67
N LEU A 187 -4.13 1.51 5.45
CA LEU A 187 -5.23 0.54 5.35
C LEU A 187 -6.63 1.17 5.49
N PRO A 188 -6.87 2.15 6.40
CA PRO A 188 -8.17 2.82 6.49
C PRO A 188 -8.60 3.58 5.22
N LEU A 189 -7.66 3.91 4.33
CA LEU A 189 -7.90 4.68 3.10
C LEU A 189 -8.09 3.79 1.87
N LEU A 190 -7.59 2.55 1.91
CA LEU A 190 -7.62 1.64 0.76
C LEU A 190 -9.04 1.30 0.32
N GLY A 191 -10.03 1.36 1.22
CA GLY A 191 -11.46 1.15 0.92
C GLY A 191 -11.94 2.00 -0.24
N PHE A 192 -11.78 3.30 -0.12
CA PHE A 192 -12.21 4.22 -1.17
C PHE A 192 -11.34 4.09 -2.42
N ALA A 193 -10.02 4.02 -2.25
CA ALA A 193 -9.11 3.98 -3.40
C ALA A 193 -9.37 2.76 -4.30
N LEU A 194 -9.65 1.59 -3.73
CA LEU A 194 -9.86 0.37 -4.50
C LEU A 194 -11.24 0.28 -5.13
N LEU A 195 -12.27 0.86 -4.49
CA LEU A 195 -13.59 1.00 -5.11
C LEU A 195 -13.51 1.89 -6.35
N GLU A 196 -12.86 3.05 -6.24
CA GLU A 196 -12.73 4.00 -7.35
C GLU A 196 -11.94 3.43 -8.55
N LEU A 197 -11.07 2.44 -8.31
CA LEU A 197 -10.34 1.75 -9.37
C LEU A 197 -11.14 0.62 -10.05
N GLN A 198 -12.27 0.21 -9.48
CA GLN A 198 -13.13 -0.85 -10.03
C GLN A 198 -14.23 -0.31 -10.95
N ASP A 199 -14.62 0.96 -10.79
CA ASP A 199 -15.55 1.68 -11.67
C ASP A 199 -14.93 1.99 -13.06
#